data_AF-A0A962XWS1-F1
#
_entry.id   AF-A0A962XWS1-F1
#
_cell.length_a   1.000
_cell.length_b   1.000
_cell.length_c   1.000
_cell.angle_alpha   90.00
_cell.angle_beta   90.00
_cell.angle_gamma   90.00
#
_symmetry.space_group_name_H-M   'P 1'
#
loop_
_entity.id
_entity.type
_entity.pdbx_description
1 polymer ?
#
loop_
_entity_poly.entity_id
_entity_poly.type
_entity_poly.pdbx_seq_one_letter_code
_entity_poly.pdbx_strand_id
1 'polypeptide(L)'
;MTELYAAEDFELFTGLDFFATPLSMLFGDTLDRIRVGDCSAIEDNGSTTYSLVLAIKDDLFIQIPGLNGIGLGLIVDSEDESPLIYCELTLGGAEQMLSVQHFPLRIAIANPLLQPVAIEGQAETVDGFSFEIAGGFTISDAPALSATMDSFSVPPFTIVGSGLTLALEECRFVVSADDVDGAITALGFDNAFRGIHAAAALIDWDIPWQQLGTDLPGLHVQLEDIALGNQGIAVAAELTWPVAYTLGAFDAAGTELLGHLFDPAWACALERLNVVVRANRPQALGARGYLRVPFVDAIFALELFASYTGSDDYELRAALALGSGENVSFDLGHPDYQLSVSNLGISGRIEDDAIFSLQGETGISLSLPGLTLGIDRCHMTFDRTATGETFAFLLEQVTLDTFGTLDEARLEIATQRDDSGDSSLARLLLEAELTWSDLQARIALAPLP
;
A
#
# COMPACT_ATOMS: atom_id res chain seq x y z
N MET A 1 11.17 -48.08 -24.79
CA MET A 1 11.70 -46.91 -25.52
C MET A 1 10.52 -46.31 -26.22
N THR A 2 9.89 -45.32 -25.61
CA THR A 2 8.84 -44.51 -26.23
C THR A 2 9.55 -43.57 -27.21
N GLU A 3 9.25 -43.68 -28.50
CA GLU A 3 9.84 -42.80 -29.50
C GLU A 3 9.26 -41.39 -29.33
N LEU A 4 10.13 -40.41 -29.16
CA LEU A 4 9.75 -39.00 -29.05
C LEU A 4 9.65 -38.40 -30.44
N TYR A 5 8.45 -38.05 -30.88
CA TYR A 5 8.19 -37.38 -32.15
C TYR A 5 8.13 -35.87 -31.95
N ALA A 6 8.68 -35.06 -32.86
CA ALA A 6 8.36 -33.63 -32.87
C ALA A 6 6.86 -33.44 -33.14
N ALA A 7 6.23 -32.43 -32.56
CA ALA A 7 4.78 -32.23 -32.69
C ALA A 7 4.32 -32.12 -34.16
N GLU A 8 5.10 -31.43 -35.00
CA GLU A 8 4.84 -31.30 -36.45
C GLU A 8 4.99 -32.64 -37.19
N ASP A 9 6.01 -33.43 -36.84
CA ASP A 9 6.23 -34.75 -37.44
C ASP A 9 5.12 -35.72 -37.02
N PHE A 10 4.65 -35.64 -35.78
CA PHE A 10 3.60 -36.48 -35.25
C PHE A 10 2.28 -36.32 -36.01
N GLU A 11 1.89 -35.08 -36.36
CA GLU A 11 0.72 -34.82 -37.21
C GLU A 11 0.86 -35.50 -38.58
N LEU A 12 2.04 -35.37 -39.22
CA LEU A 12 2.31 -36.00 -40.51
C LEU A 12 2.25 -37.53 -40.45
N PHE A 13 2.71 -38.13 -39.36
CA PHE A 13 2.72 -39.59 -39.16
C PHE A 13 1.35 -40.16 -38.80
N THR A 14 0.51 -39.40 -38.11
CA THR A 14 -0.79 -39.88 -37.59
C THR A 14 -1.99 -39.43 -38.42
N GLY A 15 -1.85 -38.38 -39.24
CA GLY A 15 -2.94 -37.78 -40.01
C GLY A 15 -3.91 -36.96 -39.15
N LEU A 16 -3.47 -36.50 -37.98
CA LEU A 16 -4.25 -35.68 -37.04
C LEU A 16 -4.14 -34.20 -37.40
N ASP A 17 -4.79 -33.78 -38.49
CA ASP A 17 -4.69 -32.42 -39.09
C ASP A 17 -5.04 -31.23 -38.14
N PHE A 18 -5.52 -31.52 -36.91
CA PHE A 18 -5.88 -30.55 -35.88
C PHE A 18 -4.93 -30.58 -34.66
N PHE A 19 -3.80 -31.29 -34.69
CA PHE A 19 -2.91 -31.40 -33.52
C PHE A 19 -1.86 -30.28 -33.46
N ALA A 20 -1.08 -30.07 -34.53
CA ALA A 20 -0.04 -29.06 -34.57
C ALA A 20 -0.60 -27.65 -34.72
N THR A 21 -1.76 -27.49 -35.37
CA THR A 21 -2.40 -26.17 -35.53
C THR A 21 -2.68 -25.45 -34.20
N PRO A 22 -3.44 -26.02 -33.23
CA PRO A 22 -3.69 -25.36 -31.94
C PRO A 22 -2.42 -25.24 -31.08
N LEU A 23 -1.49 -26.20 -31.16
CA LEU A 23 -0.19 -26.08 -30.47
C LEU A 23 0.67 -24.95 -31.06
N SER A 24 0.67 -24.78 -32.38
CA SER A 24 1.37 -23.68 -33.05
C SER A 24 0.77 -22.32 -32.70
N MET A 25 -0.54 -22.24 -32.43
CA MET A 25 -1.18 -21.01 -31.94
C MET A 25 -0.71 -20.62 -30.54
N LEU A 26 -0.50 -21.61 -29.65
CA LEU A 26 -0.01 -21.36 -28.30
C LEU A 26 1.49 -21.06 -28.25
N PHE A 27 2.26 -21.94 -28.86
CA PHE A 27 3.71 -22.03 -28.67
C PHE A 27 4.48 -21.35 -29.81
N GLY A 28 3.83 -21.05 -30.94
CA GLY A 28 4.44 -20.34 -32.06
C GLY A 28 5.78 -20.94 -32.47
N ASP A 29 6.82 -20.10 -32.47
CA ASP A 29 8.19 -20.47 -32.82
C ASP A 29 8.86 -21.46 -31.85
N THR A 30 8.21 -21.81 -30.74
CA THR A 30 8.72 -22.76 -29.73
C THR A 30 8.09 -24.15 -29.80
N LEU A 31 7.24 -24.40 -30.81
CA LEU A 31 6.64 -25.72 -31.05
C LEU A 31 7.69 -26.83 -31.22
N ASP A 32 8.86 -26.47 -31.75
CA ASP A 32 10.01 -27.36 -31.92
C ASP A 32 10.59 -27.86 -30.59
N ARG A 33 10.17 -27.31 -29.44
CA ARG A 33 10.55 -27.74 -28.09
C ARG A 33 9.62 -28.80 -27.49
N ILE A 34 8.50 -29.10 -28.14
CA ILE A 34 7.50 -30.08 -27.70
C ILE A 34 7.73 -31.41 -28.39
N ARG A 35 7.77 -32.50 -27.62
CA ARG A 35 7.90 -33.87 -28.13
C ARG A 35 6.74 -34.74 -27.68
N VAL A 36 6.15 -35.53 -28.57
CA VAL A 36 5.09 -36.50 -28.23
C VAL A 36 5.74 -37.82 -27.87
N GLY A 37 5.54 -38.28 -26.64
CA GLY A 37 6.12 -39.52 -26.11
C GLY A 37 5.18 -40.72 -26.17
N ASP A 38 3.91 -40.54 -25.80
CA ASP A 38 2.89 -41.60 -25.83
C ASP A 38 1.58 -41.08 -26.42
N CYS A 39 0.84 -41.96 -27.08
CA CYS A 39 -0.44 -41.67 -27.71
C CYS A 39 -1.35 -42.90 -27.64
N SER A 40 -2.56 -42.71 -27.11
CA SER A 40 -3.62 -43.70 -27.14
C SER A 40 -4.94 -43.07 -27.58
N ALA A 41 -5.79 -43.84 -28.25
CA ALA A 41 -7.05 -43.34 -28.81
C ALA A 41 -8.24 -44.14 -28.28
N ILE A 42 -9.33 -43.45 -27.99
CA ILE A 42 -10.62 -44.02 -27.60
C ILE A 42 -11.69 -43.43 -28.52
N GLU A 43 -12.49 -44.29 -29.14
CA GLU A 43 -13.66 -43.88 -29.92
C GLU A 43 -14.93 -43.99 -29.07
N ASP A 44 -15.70 -42.91 -28.97
CA ASP A 44 -17.01 -42.90 -28.33
C ASP A 44 -18.00 -42.01 -29.11
N ASN A 45 -19.19 -42.56 -29.39
CA ASN A 45 -20.33 -41.85 -29.99
C ASN A 45 -20.03 -40.95 -31.22
N GLY A 46 -19.08 -41.37 -32.08
CA GLY A 46 -18.71 -40.61 -33.29
C GLY A 46 -17.68 -39.51 -33.06
N SER A 47 -17.11 -39.43 -31.86
CA SER A 47 -15.91 -38.68 -31.52
C SER A 47 -14.75 -39.64 -31.18
N THR A 48 -13.53 -39.20 -31.41
CA THR A 48 -12.30 -39.91 -31.07
C THR A 48 -11.47 -39.00 -30.16
N THR A 49 -11.16 -39.45 -28.95
CA THR A 49 -10.27 -38.75 -28.02
C THR A 49 -8.91 -39.43 -27.99
N TYR A 50 -7.85 -38.66 -28.24
CA TYR A 50 -6.47 -39.06 -28.17
C TYR A 50 -5.84 -38.53 -26.87
N SER A 51 -5.38 -39.44 -26.03
CA SER A 51 -4.61 -39.15 -24.82
C SER A 51 -3.13 -39.14 -25.17
N LEU A 52 -2.47 -38.00 -24.99
CA LEU A 52 -1.12 -37.70 -25.44
C LEU A 52 -0.24 -37.30 -24.26
N VAL A 53 1.02 -37.74 -24.25
CA VAL A 53 2.04 -37.29 -23.29
C VAL A 53 3.07 -36.45 -24.03
N LEU A 54 3.17 -35.17 -23.66
CA LEU A 54 4.06 -34.18 -24.24
C LEU A 54 5.28 -33.99 -23.32
N ALA A 55 6.49 -34.19 -23.83
CA ALA A 55 7.73 -33.85 -23.16
C ALA A 55 8.22 -32.46 -23.62
N ILE A 56 8.51 -31.58 -22.68
CA ILE A 56 8.95 -30.21 -22.94
C ILE A 56 10.42 -30.06 -22.57
N LYS A 57 11.20 -29.45 -23.46
CA LYS A 57 12.66 -29.36 -23.30
C LYS A 57 13.18 -28.10 -22.60
N ASP A 58 12.41 -27.02 -22.55
CA ASP A 58 12.78 -25.74 -21.93
C ASP A 58 11.52 -25.02 -21.43
N ASP A 59 11.70 -23.96 -20.64
CA ASP A 59 10.62 -23.04 -20.30
C ASP A 59 9.88 -22.55 -21.56
N LEU A 60 8.55 -22.66 -21.53
CA LEU A 60 7.67 -22.23 -22.61
C LEU A 60 6.74 -21.15 -22.08
N PHE A 61 6.81 -19.95 -22.65
CA PHE A 61 5.85 -18.89 -22.35
C PHE A 61 4.91 -18.70 -23.52
N ILE A 62 3.62 -18.78 -23.24
CA ILE A 62 2.53 -18.51 -24.15
C ILE A 62 1.97 -17.12 -23.87
N GLN A 63 1.73 -16.36 -24.93
CA GLN A 63 0.99 -15.10 -24.86
C GLN A 63 -0.47 -15.41 -25.16
N ILE A 64 -1.35 -15.14 -24.20
CA ILE A 64 -2.79 -15.30 -24.45
C ILE A 64 -3.26 -14.11 -25.30
N PRO A 65 -3.90 -14.33 -26.46
CA PRO A 65 -4.50 -13.26 -27.24
C PRO A 65 -5.45 -12.41 -26.37
N GLY A 66 -5.15 -11.11 -26.26
CA GLY A 66 -5.91 -10.16 -25.45
C GLY A 66 -5.29 -9.85 -24.09
N LEU A 67 -4.51 -10.75 -23.49
CA LEU A 67 -3.80 -10.53 -22.22
C LEU A 67 -2.40 -9.93 -22.46
N ASN A 68 -2.33 -8.82 -23.19
CA ASN A 68 -1.06 -8.12 -23.42
C ASN A 68 -0.49 -7.66 -22.07
N GLY A 69 0.57 -8.33 -21.60
CA GLY A 69 1.19 -8.07 -20.29
C GLY A 69 1.00 -9.17 -19.25
N ILE A 70 0.24 -10.23 -19.55
CA ILE A 70 0.27 -11.47 -18.77
C ILE A 70 0.73 -12.61 -19.66
N GLY A 71 1.95 -13.09 -19.41
CA GLY A 71 2.44 -14.34 -19.97
C GLY A 71 1.99 -15.50 -19.10
N LEU A 72 1.42 -16.53 -19.71
CA LEU A 72 1.32 -17.83 -19.05
C LEU A 72 2.51 -18.69 -19.49
N GLY A 73 3.05 -19.53 -18.63
CA GLY A 73 4.18 -20.36 -18.99
C GLY A 73 4.23 -21.69 -18.29
N LEU A 74 5.03 -22.56 -18.87
CA LEU A 74 5.43 -23.86 -18.36
C LEU A 74 6.89 -23.73 -17.96
N ILE A 75 7.20 -23.99 -16.68
CA ILE A 75 8.58 -24.01 -16.21
C ILE A 75 9.06 -25.46 -16.15
N VAL A 76 10.28 -25.67 -16.64
CA VAL A 76 11.02 -26.91 -16.47
C VAL A 76 11.87 -26.78 -15.21
N ASP A 77 11.48 -27.45 -14.13
CA ASP A 77 12.36 -27.54 -12.95
C ASP A 77 13.62 -28.33 -13.32
N SER A 78 14.76 -27.84 -12.86
CA SER A 78 16.11 -28.35 -13.17
C SER A 78 16.35 -29.81 -12.78
N GLU A 79 15.47 -30.41 -11.97
CA GLU A 79 15.54 -31.82 -11.57
C GLU A 79 14.93 -32.78 -12.62
N ASP A 80 14.01 -32.32 -13.48
CA ASP A 80 13.41 -33.10 -14.56
C ASP A 80 13.93 -32.63 -15.92
N GLU A 81 14.79 -33.42 -16.58
CA GLU A 81 15.37 -33.07 -17.89
C GLU A 81 14.30 -32.82 -18.99
N SER A 82 13.06 -33.25 -18.79
CA SER A 82 11.90 -32.91 -19.64
C SER A 82 10.57 -33.18 -18.91
N PRO A 83 9.84 -32.17 -18.39
CA PRO A 83 8.54 -32.39 -17.76
C PRO A 83 7.56 -32.98 -18.77
N LEU A 84 6.77 -33.93 -18.27
CA LEU A 84 5.75 -34.64 -19.04
C LEU A 84 4.39 -34.05 -18.75
N ILE A 85 3.73 -33.55 -19.80
CA ILE A 85 2.40 -32.95 -19.75
C ILE A 85 1.40 -33.88 -20.39
N TYR A 86 0.31 -34.13 -19.69
CA TYR A 86 -0.82 -34.86 -20.23
C TYR A 86 -1.74 -33.92 -21.03
N CYS A 87 -2.11 -34.37 -22.22
CA CYS A 87 -2.93 -33.63 -23.16
C CYS A 87 -4.00 -34.56 -23.75
N GLU A 88 -5.21 -34.05 -23.96
CA GLU A 88 -6.30 -34.74 -24.64
C GLU A 88 -6.69 -33.99 -25.91
N LEU A 89 -6.69 -34.67 -27.04
CA LEU A 89 -7.16 -34.17 -28.33
C LEU A 89 -8.45 -34.89 -28.71
N THR A 90 -9.58 -34.18 -28.75
CA THR A 90 -10.86 -34.73 -29.20
C THR A 90 -11.14 -34.30 -30.63
N LEU A 91 -11.35 -35.28 -31.51
CA LEU A 91 -11.65 -35.12 -32.93
C LEU A 91 -13.00 -35.75 -33.28
N GLY A 92 -13.77 -35.13 -34.18
CA GLY A 92 -15.11 -35.60 -34.52
C GLY A 92 -16.15 -35.27 -33.44
N GLY A 93 -17.41 -35.05 -33.86
CA GLY A 93 -18.47 -34.51 -32.99
C GLY A 93 -18.86 -33.08 -33.37
N ALA A 94 -19.32 -32.29 -32.41
CA ALA A 94 -19.79 -30.91 -32.63
C ALA A 94 -18.65 -29.87 -32.70
N GLU A 95 -17.51 -30.12 -32.05
CA GLU A 95 -16.35 -29.21 -31.96
C GLU A 95 -15.06 -30.02 -31.74
N GLN A 96 -13.97 -29.67 -32.41
CA GLN A 96 -12.63 -30.26 -32.17
C GLN A 96 -11.92 -29.51 -31.04
N MET A 97 -11.19 -30.22 -30.18
CA MET A 97 -10.65 -29.63 -28.95
C MET A 97 -9.31 -30.23 -28.53
N LEU A 98 -8.38 -29.38 -28.10
CA LEU A 98 -7.14 -29.73 -27.41
C LEU A 98 -7.21 -29.25 -25.96
N SER A 99 -7.08 -30.16 -25.00
CA SER A 99 -7.15 -29.89 -23.56
C SER A 99 -5.87 -30.33 -22.88
N VAL A 100 -5.29 -29.47 -22.04
CA VAL A 100 -4.15 -29.80 -21.19
C VAL A 100 -4.53 -29.52 -19.76
N GLN A 101 -4.37 -30.51 -18.89
CA GLN A 101 -4.89 -30.47 -17.53
C GLN A 101 -3.80 -30.64 -16.47
N HIS A 102 -4.02 -30.02 -15.31
CA HIS A 102 -3.33 -30.25 -14.04
C HIS A 102 -1.80 -30.15 -14.10
N PHE A 103 -1.28 -28.96 -14.41
CA PHE A 103 0.16 -28.70 -14.42
C PHE A 103 0.49 -27.32 -13.81
N PRO A 104 1.75 -27.08 -13.37
CA PRO A 104 2.17 -25.77 -12.87
C PRO A 104 2.22 -24.73 -14.00
N LEU A 105 1.27 -23.82 -13.97
CA LEU A 105 1.19 -22.63 -14.80
C LEU A 105 1.90 -21.48 -14.11
N ARG A 106 2.94 -20.97 -14.75
CA ARG A 106 3.54 -19.71 -14.36
C ARG A 106 2.75 -18.54 -14.93
N ILE A 107 2.45 -17.55 -14.10
CA ILE A 107 1.88 -16.28 -14.49
C ILE A 107 2.97 -15.23 -14.36
N ALA A 108 3.28 -14.52 -15.44
CA ALA A 108 4.22 -13.42 -15.47
C ALA A 108 3.49 -12.12 -15.83
N ILE A 109 3.57 -11.11 -14.97
CA ILE A 109 2.88 -9.83 -15.15
C ILE A 109 3.91 -8.76 -15.50
N ALA A 110 3.86 -8.26 -16.73
CA ALA A 110 4.77 -7.25 -17.25
C ALA A 110 4.38 -5.85 -16.74
N ASN A 111 4.64 -5.59 -15.46
CA ASN A 111 4.40 -4.29 -14.84
C ASN A 111 5.62 -3.87 -13.99
N PRO A 112 6.36 -2.83 -14.39
CA PRO A 112 7.59 -2.43 -13.70
C PRO A 112 7.36 -1.85 -12.30
N LEU A 113 6.11 -1.52 -11.96
CA LEU A 113 5.73 -0.98 -10.65
C LEU A 113 5.35 -2.06 -9.64
N LEU A 114 5.35 -3.33 -10.05
CA LEU A 114 5.09 -4.47 -9.16
C LEU A 114 6.38 -5.22 -8.91
N GLN A 115 6.73 -5.38 -7.64
CA GLN A 115 7.90 -6.16 -7.24
C GLN A 115 7.47 -7.30 -6.33
N PRO A 116 7.97 -8.53 -6.53
CA PRO A 116 7.72 -9.62 -5.61
C PRO A 116 8.33 -9.30 -4.24
N VAL A 117 7.64 -9.69 -3.16
CA VAL A 117 8.24 -9.67 -1.83
C VAL A 117 9.09 -10.93 -1.69
N ALA A 118 10.37 -10.78 -1.37
CA ALA A 118 11.26 -11.91 -1.15
C ALA A 118 10.79 -12.72 0.06
N ILE A 119 10.53 -14.02 -0.16
CA ILE A 119 10.24 -14.97 0.92
C ILE A 119 11.57 -15.60 1.34
N GLU A 120 11.92 -15.53 2.63
CA GLU A 120 13.15 -16.13 3.15
C GLU A 120 13.25 -17.62 2.75
N GLY A 121 14.34 -17.99 2.07
CA GLY A 121 14.62 -19.37 1.68
C GLY A 121 14.06 -19.82 0.32
N GLN A 122 13.37 -18.95 -0.43
CA GLN A 122 13.05 -19.21 -1.84
C GLN A 122 14.14 -18.68 -2.77
N ALA A 123 14.40 -19.42 -3.87
CA ALA A 123 15.35 -19.01 -4.90
C ALA A 123 14.94 -17.67 -5.51
N GLU A 124 15.93 -16.90 -5.98
CA GLU A 124 15.73 -15.59 -6.61
C GLU A 124 14.60 -15.67 -7.65
N THR A 125 13.61 -14.80 -7.47
CA THR A 125 12.55 -14.61 -8.45
C THR A 125 13.18 -14.17 -9.76
N VAL A 126 12.89 -14.92 -10.82
CA VAL A 126 13.21 -14.55 -12.20
C VAL A 126 12.69 -13.13 -12.48
N ASP A 127 13.39 -12.37 -13.32
CA ASP A 127 13.10 -10.97 -13.67
C ASP A 127 11.59 -10.65 -13.79
N GLY A 128 11.14 -9.66 -13.00
CA GLY A 128 9.77 -9.17 -12.99
C GLY A 128 8.85 -9.83 -11.96
N PHE A 129 7.56 -9.48 -11.99
CA PHE A 129 6.57 -10.07 -11.09
C PHE A 129 5.98 -11.34 -11.70
N SER A 130 6.28 -12.50 -11.10
CA SER A 130 5.74 -13.79 -11.56
C SER A 130 5.54 -14.80 -10.43
N PHE A 131 4.62 -15.75 -10.62
CA PHE A 131 4.25 -16.79 -9.65
C PHE A 131 3.66 -18.03 -10.34
N GLU A 132 3.58 -19.16 -9.63
CA GLU A 132 3.07 -20.42 -10.16
C GLU A 132 1.74 -20.82 -9.53
N ILE A 133 0.84 -21.39 -10.35
CA ILE A 133 -0.43 -21.95 -9.92
C ILE A 133 -0.72 -23.27 -10.61
N ALA A 134 -1.59 -24.10 -10.06
CA ALA A 134 -2.08 -25.28 -10.78
C ALA A 134 -3.22 -24.89 -11.73
N GLY A 135 -3.16 -25.34 -12.99
CA GLY A 135 -4.27 -25.15 -13.91
C GLY A 135 -4.15 -25.95 -15.20
N GLY A 136 -4.91 -25.51 -16.21
CA GLY A 136 -5.04 -26.16 -17.50
C GLY A 136 -5.47 -25.17 -18.60
N PHE A 137 -5.40 -25.62 -19.85
CA PHE A 137 -5.87 -24.86 -21.00
C PHE A 137 -6.66 -25.74 -21.97
N THR A 138 -7.66 -25.14 -22.58
CA THR A 138 -8.51 -25.77 -23.59
C THR A 138 -8.57 -24.88 -24.83
N ILE A 139 -8.38 -25.45 -26.00
CA ILE A 139 -8.47 -24.78 -27.30
C ILE A 139 -9.45 -25.52 -28.16
N SER A 140 -10.37 -24.81 -28.79
CA SER A 140 -11.28 -25.38 -29.78
C SER A 140 -11.02 -24.89 -31.21
N ASP A 141 -11.81 -25.38 -32.17
CA ASP A 141 -11.69 -25.07 -33.60
C ASP A 141 -12.18 -23.66 -33.98
N ALA A 142 -13.06 -23.06 -33.18
CA ALA A 142 -13.13 -21.61 -33.04
C ALA A 142 -11.94 -21.18 -32.16
N PRO A 143 -11.11 -20.18 -32.53
CA PRO A 143 -9.87 -19.81 -31.82
C PRO A 143 -10.13 -19.16 -30.44
N ALA A 144 -10.87 -19.84 -29.58
CA ALA A 144 -11.15 -19.52 -28.21
C ALA A 144 -10.22 -20.36 -27.35
N LEU A 145 -9.15 -19.72 -26.86
CA LEU A 145 -8.35 -20.26 -25.77
C LEU A 145 -9.12 -20.01 -24.47
N SER A 146 -9.42 -21.08 -23.74
CA SER A 146 -9.96 -21.01 -22.37
C SER A 146 -8.91 -21.55 -21.41
N ALA A 147 -8.58 -20.76 -20.38
CA ALA A 147 -7.75 -21.24 -19.27
C ALA A 147 -8.69 -21.75 -18.17
N THR A 148 -8.48 -22.98 -17.73
CA THR A 148 -9.18 -23.54 -16.57
C THR A 148 -8.23 -23.49 -15.38
N MET A 149 -8.58 -22.72 -14.37
CA MET A 149 -7.81 -22.63 -13.15
C MET A 149 -8.74 -22.82 -11.98
N ASP A 150 -8.29 -23.62 -11.01
CA ASP A 150 -8.93 -23.61 -9.71
C ASP A 150 -8.72 -22.23 -9.07
N SER A 151 -9.55 -21.88 -8.09
CA SER A 151 -9.36 -20.66 -7.30
C SER A 151 -7.90 -20.58 -6.83
N PHE A 152 -7.20 -19.53 -7.27
CA PHE A 152 -5.79 -19.35 -6.97
C PHE A 152 -5.56 -18.09 -6.15
N SER A 153 -4.37 -17.95 -5.60
CA SER A 153 -3.90 -16.74 -4.94
C SER A 153 -2.70 -16.18 -5.66
N VAL A 154 -2.53 -14.88 -5.56
CA VAL A 154 -1.32 -14.18 -5.99
C VAL A 154 -0.46 -13.94 -4.74
N PRO A 155 0.81 -14.37 -4.73
CA PRO A 155 1.68 -14.20 -3.58
C PRO A 155 1.94 -12.71 -3.30
N PRO A 156 2.45 -12.35 -2.10
CA PRO A 156 2.70 -10.97 -1.73
C PRO A 156 3.61 -10.22 -2.72
N PHE A 157 3.20 -9.02 -3.10
CA PHE A 157 3.94 -8.10 -3.95
C PHE A 157 3.80 -6.66 -3.48
N THR A 158 4.80 -5.83 -3.77
CA THR A 158 4.76 -4.40 -3.45
C THR A 158 4.38 -3.57 -4.66
N ILE A 159 3.70 -2.45 -4.41
CA ILE A 159 3.60 -1.35 -5.36
C ILE A 159 4.78 -0.42 -5.07
N VAL A 160 5.74 -0.37 -5.98
CA VAL A 160 7.00 0.38 -5.83
C VAL A 160 6.73 1.82 -5.39
N GLY A 161 7.51 2.28 -4.40
CA GLY A 161 7.45 3.64 -3.86
C GLY A 161 6.27 3.91 -2.92
N SER A 162 5.27 3.04 -2.82
CA SER A 162 4.07 3.33 -2.01
C SER A 162 4.11 2.81 -0.57
N GLY A 163 5.03 1.90 -0.25
CA GLY A 163 5.04 1.16 1.02
C GLY A 163 3.88 0.16 1.18
N LEU A 164 3.08 -0.06 0.12
CA LEU A 164 2.00 -1.03 0.10
C LEU A 164 2.50 -2.39 -0.37
N THR A 165 2.20 -3.41 0.44
CA THR A 165 2.28 -4.81 0.07
C THR A 165 0.87 -5.38 -0.05
N LEU A 166 0.64 -6.17 -1.10
CA LEU A 166 -0.64 -6.79 -1.44
C LEU A 166 -0.44 -8.28 -1.66
N ALA A 167 -1.33 -9.10 -1.10
CA ALA A 167 -1.49 -10.51 -1.47
C ALA A 167 -2.94 -10.73 -1.90
N LEU A 168 -3.16 -11.35 -3.05
CA LEU A 168 -4.52 -11.50 -3.59
C LEU A 168 -5.03 -12.93 -3.36
N GLU A 169 -6.29 -13.04 -2.97
CA GLU A 169 -6.95 -14.32 -2.70
C GLU A 169 -8.20 -14.46 -3.57
N GLU A 170 -8.63 -15.70 -3.77
CA GLU A 170 -9.83 -16.02 -4.56
C GLU A 170 -9.79 -15.39 -5.97
N CYS A 171 -8.66 -15.57 -6.65
CA CYS A 171 -8.40 -14.96 -7.94
C CYS A 171 -9.07 -15.72 -9.08
N ARG A 172 -9.49 -14.97 -10.10
CA ARG A 172 -9.92 -15.47 -11.41
C ARG A 172 -9.30 -14.66 -12.53
N PHE A 173 -9.22 -15.25 -13.72
CA PHE A 173 -8.80 -14.55 -14.93
C PHE A 173 -9.97 -13.84 -15.62
N VAL A 174 -9.64 -12.73 -16.27
CA VAL A 174 -10.52 -11.96 -17.14
C VAL A 174 -9.88 -11.96 -18.53
N VAL A 175 -10.36 -12.84 -19.41
CA VAL A 175 -9.75 -13.09 -20.72
C VAL A 175 -10.61 -12.55 -21.87
N SER A 176 -11.89 -12.31 -21.63
CA SER A 176 -12.85 -11.77 -22.59
C SER A 176 -13.58 -10.55 -22.04
N ALA A 177 -14.34 -9.87 -22.90
CA ALA A 177 -15.16 -8.74 -22.50
C ALA A 177 -16.38 -9.18 -21.68
N ASP A 178 -16.85 -10.41 -21.87
CA ASP A 178 -18.01 -10.97 -21.14
C ASP A 178 -17.64 -11.35 -19.70
N ASP A 179 -16.35 -11.51 -19.41
CA ASP A 179 -15.82 -11.74 -18.06
C ASP A 179 -15.70 -10.45 -17.23
N VAL A 180 -15.87 -9.28 -17.86
CA VAL A 180 -15.82 -7.98 -17.19
C VAL A 180 -17.19 -7.68 -16.57
N ASP A 181 -17.25 -7.74 -15.25
CA ASP A 181 -18.49 -7.50 -14.50
C ASP A 181 -18.54 -6.13 -13.81
N GLY A 182 -19.59 -5.95 -13.00
CA GLY A 182 -19.85 -4.72 -12.27
C GLY A 182 -18.72 -4.32 -11.31
N ALA A 183 -18.02 -5.28 -10.72
CA ALA A 183 -16.93 -5.01 -9.77
C ALA A 183 -15.72 -4.41 -10.50
N ILE A 184 -15.31 -5.00 -11.61
CA ILE A 184 -14.20 -4.51 -12.44
C ILE A 184 -14.50 -3.10 -12.99
N THR A 185 -15.72 -2.88 -13.47
CA THR A 185 -16.12 -1.55 -13.98
C THR A 185 -16.24 -0.50 -12.88
N ALA A 186 -16.62 -0.87 -11.65
CA ALA A 186 -16.61 0.03 -10.49
C ALA A 186 -15.20 0.50 -10.11
N LEU A 187 -14.17 -0.33 -10.33
CA LEU A 187 -12.76 0.05 -10.19
C LEU A 187 -12.28 1.02 -11.28
N GLY A 188 -13.13 1.33 -12.27
CA GLY A 188 -12.87 2.30 -13.34
C GLY A 188 -12.24 1.70 -14.59
N PHE A 189 -12.21 0.38 -14.69
CA PHE A 189 -11.81 -0.32 -15.91
C PHE A 189 -12.98 -0.42 -16.90
N ASP A 190 -12.66 -0.64 -18.17
CA ASP A 190 -13.63 -0.83 -19.24
C ASP A 190 -13.69 -2.31 -19.71
N ASN A 191 -14.56 -2.59 -20.68
CA ASN A 191 -14.71 -3.94 -21.25
C ASN A 191 -13.44 -4.46 -21.98
N ALA A 192 -12.40 -3.63 -22.12
CA ALA A 192 -11.11 -4.01 -22.68
C ALA A 192 -10.11 -4.47 -21.59
N PHE A 193 -10.50 -4.47 -20.31
CA PHE A 193 -9.67 -5.00 -19.22
C PHE A 193 -9.39 -6.48 -19.41
N ARG A 194 -8.12 -6.87 -19.27
CA ARG A 194 -7.65 -8.25 -19.34
C ARG A 194 -6.62 -8.44 -18.23
N GLY A 195 -6.88 -9.39 -17.35
CA GLY A 195 -6.16 -9.44 -16.09
C GLY A 195 -6.60 -10.53 -15.14
N ILE A 196 -6.28 -10.30 -13.89
CA ILE A 196 -6.70 -11.05 -12.72
C ILE A 196 -7.66 -10.15 -11.93
N HIS A 197 -8.77 -10.73 -11.51
CA HIS A 197 -9.67 -10.15 -10.52
C HIS A 197 -9.63 -11.02 -9.27
N ALA A 198 -9.45 -10.40 -8.11
CA ALA A 198 -9.40 -11.04 -6.81
C ALA A 198 -10.59 -10.56 -5.98
N ALA A 199 -11.37 -11.50 -5.43
CA ALA A 199 -12.48 -11.15 -4.57
C ALA A 199 -12.00 -10.63 -3.20
N ALA A 200 -10.81 -11.04 -2.76
CA ALA A 200 -10.21 -10.60 -1.52
C ALA A 200 -8.72 -10.27 -1.72
N ALA A 201 -8.19 -9.39 -0.88
CA ALA A 201 -6.75 -9.25 -0.70
C ALA A 201 -6.38 -8.87 0.72
N LEU A 202 -5.14 -9.15 1.07
CA LEU A 202 -4.49 -8.65 2.26
C LEU A 202 -3.62 -7.47 1.88
N ILE A 203 -3.78 -6.36 2.60
CA ILE A 203 -2.90 -5.20 2.56
C ILE A 203 -2.05 -5.20 3.82
N ASP A 204 -0.74 -5.06 3.60
CA ASP A 204 0.20 -4.62 4.63
C ASP A 204 0.74 -3.25 4.22
N TRP A 205 0.50 -2.25 5.06
CA TRP A 205 1.03 -0.90 4.87
C TRP A 205 2.05 -0.58 5.94
N ASP A 206 3.30 -0.36 5.51
CA ASP A 206 4.42 -0.02 6.40
C ASP A 206 4.31 1.44 6.87
N ILE A 207 3.53 1.63 7.94
CA ILE A 207 3.39 2.90 8.67
C ILE A 207 3.90 2.71 10.10
N PRO A 208 4.39 3.77 10.78
CA PRO A 208 4.97 3.68 12.12
C PRO A 208 3.92 3.52 13.23
N TRP A 209 2.95 2.64 13.03
CA TRP A 209 1.89 2.28 13.95
C TRP A 209 2.06 0.81 14.36
N GLN A 210 1.76 0.51 15.63
CA GLN A 210 1.73 -0.85 16.13
C GLN A 210 0.45 -1.07 16.94
N GLN A 211 -0.34 -2.07 16.56
CA GLN A 211 -1.55 -2.44 17.26
C GLN A 211 -1.25 -3.03 18.64
N LEU A 212 -2.06 -2.68 19.64
CA LEU A 212 -1.98 -3.36 20.92
C LEU A 212 -2.29 -4.85 20.77
N GLY A 213 -1.44 -5.69 21.36
CA GLY A 213 -1.58 -7.15 21.32
C GLY A 213 -1.07 -7.79 20.02
N THR A 214 -0.46 -7.01 19.12
CA THR A 214 0.18 -7.51 17.90
C THR A 214 1.67 -7.20 17.93
N ASP A 215 2.49 -8.19 17.58
CA ASP A 215 3.96 -8.07 17.56
C ASP A 215 4.50 -7.49 16.25
N LEU A 216 3.65 -7.38 15.22
CA LEU A 216 4.00 -6.83 13.90
C LEU A 216 3.68 -5.33 13.82
N PRO A 217 4.63 -4.49 13.37
CA PRO A 217 4.36 -3.10 13.04
C PRO A 217 3.67 -2.98 11.68
N GLY A 218 2.99 -1.85 11.45
CA GLY A 218 2.26 -1.57 10.22
C GLY A 218 0.77 -1.90 10.32
N LEU A 219 0.03 -1.51 9.29
CA LEU A 219 -1.40 -1.75 9.20
C LEU A 219 -1.68 -2.96 8.33
N HIS A 220 -2.32 -3.97 8.90
CA HIS A 220 -2.68 -5.23 8.26
C HIS A 220 -4.20 -5.32 8.13
N VAL A 221 -4.74 -5.28 6.91
CA VAL A 221 -6.18 -5.29 6.67
C VAL A 221 -6.58 -6.14 5.47
N GLN A 222 -7.80 -6.67 5.51
CA GLN A 222 -8.39 -7.35 4.37
C GLN A 222 -9.23 -6.37 3.55
N LEU A 223 -9.06 -6.40 2.24
CA LEU A 223 -9.86 -5.68 1.26
C LEU A 223 -10.65 -6.64 0.39
N GLU A 224 -11.65 -6.09 -0.29
CA GLU A 224 -12.46 -6.77 -1.29
C GLU A 224 -12.25 -6.12 -2.66
N ASP A 225 -12.48 -6.89 -3.73
CA ASP A 225 -12.52 -6.47 -5.13
C ASP A 225 -11.26 -5.71 -5.62
N ILE A 226 -10.25 -6.47 -6.04
CA ILE A 226 -9.02 -5.95 -6.62
C ILE A 226 -8.80 -6.48 -8.02
N ALA A 227 -8.35 -5.62 -8.93
CA ALA A 227 -8.06 -6.01 -10.29
C ALA A 227 -6.65 -5.60 -10.70
N LEU A 228 -5.94 -6.53 -11.34
CA LEU A 228 -4.56 -6.40 -11.80
C LEU A 228 -4.46 -6.92 -13.24
N GLY A 229 -4.01 -6.09 -14.19
CA GLY A 229 -3.89 -6.56 -15.57
C GLY A 229 -3.20 -5.61 -16.53
N ASN A 230 -3.59 -5.70 -17.81
CA ASN A 230 -3.07 -4.90 -18.92
C ASN A 230 -3.25 -3.37 -18.74
N GLN A 231 -4.18 -2.96 -17.88
CA GLN A 231 -4.43 -1.56 -17.52
C GLN A 231 -3.80 -1.15 -16.17
N GLY A 232 -2.99 -2.02 -15.57
CA GLY A 232 -2.36 -1.84 -14.25
C GLY A 232 -3.18 -2.44 -13.11
N ILE A 233 -2.81 -2.08 -11.87
CA ILE A 233 -3.56 -2.42 -10.65
C ILE A 233 -4.56 -1.31 -10.29
N ALA A 234 -5.76 -1.72 -9.87
CA ALA A 234 -6.72 -0.85 -9.23
C ALA A 234 -7.32 -1.48 -7.97
N VAL A 235 -7.47 -0.64 -6.95
CA VAL A 235 -8.14 -0.95 -5.68
C VAL A 235 -8.87 0.30 -5.22
N ALA A 236 -10.06 0.15 -4.64
CA ALA A 236 -10.79 1.25 -4.03
C ALA A 236 -11.50 0.74 -2.78
N ALA A 237 -10.94 1.04 -1.61
CA ALA A 237 -11.49 0.62 -0.33
C ALA A 237 -11.52 1.76 0.68
N GLU A 238 -12.60 1.81 1.45
CA GLU A 238 -12.76 2.67 2.62
C GLU A 238 -13.20 1.78 3.80
N LEU A 239 -12.30 1.60 4.76
CA LEU A 239 -12.56 0.88 6.01
C LEU A 239 -12.72 1.90 7.15
N THR A 240 -13.67 1.63 8.06
CA THR A 240 -13.94 2.51 9.20
C THR A 240 -14.09 1.71 10.49
N TRP A 241 -13.49 2.20 11.56
CA TRP A 241 -13.54 1.58 12.89
C TRP A 241 -14.04 2.58 13.94
N PRO A 242 -14.76 2.11 14.96
CA PRO A 242 -15.18 2.98 16.06
C PRO A 242 -13.98 3.42 16.90
N VAL A 243 -13.98 4.70 17.28
CA VAL A 243 -13.04 5.27 18.24
C VAL A 243 -13.80 5.95 19.36
N ALA A 244 -13.48 5.62 20.60
CA ALA A 244 -14.04 6.24 21.79
C ALA A 244 -12.91 6.79 22.66
N TYR A 245 -13.02 8.05 23.05
CA TYR A 245 -12.09 8.68 23.99
C TYR A 245 -12.81 9.68 24.88
N THR A 246 -12.25 9.94 26.06
CA THR A 246 -12.78 10.89 27.03
C THR A 246 -11.63 11.48 27.81
N LEU A 247 -11.61 12.81 27.97
CA LEU A 247 -10.66 13.53 28.84
C LEU A 247 -9.19 13.11 28.63
N GLY A 248 -8.71 13.12 27.39
CA GLY A 248 -7.30 12.84 27.08
C GLY A 248 -6.91 11.35 27.07
N ALA A 249 -7.85 10.43 27.30
CA ALA A 249 -7.61 8.98 27.28
C ALA A 249 -8.54 8.24 26.31
N PHE A 250 -8.02 7.21 25.65
CA PHE A 250 -8.81 6.29 24.83
C PHE A 250 -9.57 5.30 25.72
N ASP A 251 -10.84 5.07 25.38
CA ASP A 251 -11.63 3.98 25.94
C ASP A 251 -11.36 2.70 25.14
N ALA A 252 -10.59 1.80 25.75
CA ALA A 252 -10.23 0.52 25.14
C ALA A 252 -11.44 -0.39 24.87
N ALA A 253 -12.57 -0.22 25.57
CA ALA A 253 -13.77 -1.01 25.32
C ALA A 253 -14.57 -0.51 24.10
N GLY A 254 -14.42 0.78 23.75
CA GLY A 254 -15.12 1.42 22.64
C GLY A 254 -14.23 1.72 21.41
N THR A 255 -12.96 1.30 21.44
CA THR A 255 -11.97 1.55 20.39
C THR A 255 -11.40 0.24 19.89
N GLU A 256 -11.61 -0.07 18.61
CA GLU A 256 -11.22 -1.36 18.03
C GLU A 256 -9.73 -1.42 17.68
N LEU A 257 -9.24 -0.43 16.92
CA LEU A 257 -7.85 -0.34 16.49
C LEU A 257 -7.04 0.62 17.37
N LEU A 258 -6.82 0.22 18.62
CA LEU A 258 -5.94 0.92 19.55
C LEU A 258 -4.50 0.40 19.41
N GLY A 259 -3.54 1.32 19.44
CA GLY A 259 -2.12 1.05 19.26
C GLY A 259 -1.26 2.19 19.78
N HIS A 260 -0.03 2.21 19.31
CA HIS A 260 0.87 3.33 19.51
C HIS A 260 1.56 3.73 18.22
N LEU A 261 1.83 5.01 18.09
CA LEU A 261 2.57 5.59 16.98
C LEU A 261 4.01 5.81 17.45
N PHE A 262 5.00 5.24 16.77
CA PHE A 262 6.43 5.32 17.10
C PHE A 262 6.88 4.59 18.37
N ASP A 263 6.23 4.83 19.51
CA ASP A 263 6.58 4.25 20.81
C ASP A 263 5.37 4.21 21.77
N PRO A 264 5.40 3.39 22.83
CA PRO A 264 4.25 3.16 23.70
C PRO A 264 3.63 4.39 24.38
N ALA A 265 4.35 5.51 24.54
CA ALA A 265 3.78 6.71 25.16
C ALA A 265 2.77 7.39 24.23
N TRP A 266 2.96 7.28 22.92
CA TRP A 266 2.16 7.92 21.88
C TRP A 266 0.98 7.03 21.46
N ALA A 267 0.03 6.88 22.38
CA ALA A 267 -1.18 6.10 22.13
C ALA A 267 -1.95 6.66 20.92
N CYS A 268 -2.38 5.78 20.03
CA CYS A 268 -3.05 6.13 18.77
C CYS A 268 -4.24 5.20 18.54
N ALA A 269 -5.35 5.75 18.04
CA ALA A 269 -6.53 5.00 17.64
C ALA A 269 -6.86 5.28 16.17
N LEU A 270 -7.03 4.25 15.34
CA LEU A 270 -7.40 4.40 13.94
C LEU A 270 -8.92 4.43 13.76
N GLU A 271 -9.40 5.42 13.03
CA GLU A 271 -10.82 5.64 12.71
C GLU A 271 -11.14 5.19 11.28
N ARG A 272 -10.21 5.40 10.34
CA ARG A 272 -10.45 5.16 8.92
C ARG A 272 -9.17 4.82 8.17
N LEU A 273 -9.30 3.93 7.19
CA LEU A 273 -8.31 3.71 6.15
C LEU A 273 -8.96 3.95 4.79
N ASN A 274 -8.28 4.70 3.94
CA ASN A 274 -8.66 4.92 2.55
C ASN A 274 -7.52 4.46 1.64
N VAL A 275 -7.82 3.52 0.75
CA VAL A 275 -6.88 3.00 -0.26
C VAL A 275 -7.53 3.09 -1.62
N VAL A 276 -7.04 4.01 -2.44
CA VAL A 276 -7.42 4.18 -3.84
C VAL A 276 -6.16 4.18 -4.67
N VAL A 277 -5.98 3.10 -5.43
CA VAL A 277 -4.96 2.99 -6.48
C VAL A 277 -5.69 2.84 -7.80
N ARG A 278 -5.29 3.59 -8.82
CA ARG A 278 -5.82 3.43 -10.18
C ARG A 278 -4.68 3.36 -11.17
N ALA A 279 -4.67 2.31 -12.00
CA ALA A 279 -3.65 2.08 -12.99
C ALA A 279 -2.22 2.27 -12.42
N ASN A 280 -1.96 1.60 -11.29
CA ASN A 280 -0.68 1.64 -10.55
C ASN A 280 -0.35 2.96 -9.84
N ARG A 281 -1.24 3.95 -9.84
CA ARG A 281 -1.00 5.23 -9.17
C ARG A 281 -1.88 5.34 -7.92
N PRO A 282 -1.28 5.33 -6.71
CA PRO A 282 -1.98 5.77 -5.51
C PRO A 282 -2.56 7.18 -5.73
N GLN A 283 -3.90 7.26 -5.66
CA GLN A 283 -4.66 8.52 -5.76
C GLN A 283 -5.07 9.03 -4.37
N ALA A 284 -5.39 8.11 -3.47
CA ALA A 284 -5.65 8.40 -2.07
C ALA A 284 -5.16 7.21 -1.26
N LEU A 285 -4.07 7.38 -0.50
CA LEU A 285 -3.60 6.37 0.44
C LEU A 285 -3.41 7.08 1.77
N GLY A 286 -4.32 6.83 2.71
CA GLY A 286 -4.37 7.55 3.96
C GLY A 286 -5.05 6.80 5.08
N ALA A 287 -4.47 6.85 6.27
CA ALA A 287 -5.08 6.43 7.52
C ALA A 287 -5.41 7.66 8.35
N ARG A 288 -6.62 7.71 8.90
CA ARG A 288 -7.09 8.76 9.79
C ARG A 288 -7.40 8.16 11.15
N GLY A 289 -7.07 8.91 12.19
CA GLY A 289 -7.28 8.49 13.56
C GLY A 289 -7.11 9.63 14.54
N TYR A 290 -6.77 9.26 15.77
CA TYR A 290 -6.61 10.15 16.89
C TYR A 290 -5.33 9.79 17.62
N LEU A 291 -4.55 10.79 18.01
CA LEU A 291 -3.23 10.63 18.63
C LEU A 291 -3.19 11.35 19.96
N ARG A 292 -2.83 10.63 21.03
CA ARG A 292 -2.53 11.24 22.32
C ARG A 292 -1.07 11.69 22.33
N VAL A 293 -0.85 12.98 22.56
CA VAL A 293 0.49 13.54 22.73
C VAL A 293 0.82 13.58 24.23
N PRO A 294 1.83 12.83 24.72
CA PRO A 294 2.07 12.63 26.16
C PRO A 294 2.24 13.92 26.96
N PHE A 295 3.07 14.84 26.46
CA PHE A 295 3.46 16.04 27.20
C PHE A 295 2.29 17.00 27.48
N VAL A 296 1.34 17.11 26.54
CA VAL A 296 0.19 18.01 26.66
C VAL A 296 -1.09 17.30 27.14
N ASP A 297 -1.01 15.98 27.33
CA ASP A 297 -2.12 15.10 27.72
C ASP A 297 -3.42 15.37 26.93
N ALA A 298 -3.27 15.55 25.62
CA ALA A 298 -4.37 15.88 24.72
C ALA A 298 -4.40 14.95 23.51
N ILE A 299 -5.62 14.78 22.97
CA ILE A 299 -5.89 13.97 21.79
C ILE A 299 -6.08 14.89 20.58
N PHE A 300 -5.35 14.61 19.52
CA PHE A 300 -5.39 15.34 18.26
C PHE A 300 -5.94 14.44 17.17
N ALA A 301 -6.66 15.01 16.20
CA ALA A 301 -6.93 14.32 14.96
C ALA A 301 -5.61 14.11 14.21
N LEU A 302 -5.35 12.87 13.79
CA LEU A 302 -4.16 12.46 13.05
C LEU A 302 -4.59 11.99 11.67
N GLU A 303 -3.88 12.45 10.64
CA GLU A 303 -3.94 11.87 9.31
C GLU A 303 -2.52 11.47 8.88
N LEU A 304 -2.33 10.20 8.54
CA LEU A 304 -1.12 9.65 7.92
C LEU A 304 -1.44 9.38 6.46
N PHE A 305 -0.63 9.84 5.51
CA PHE A 305 -0.92 9.66 4.10
C PHE A 305 0.33 9.63 3.23
N ALA A 306 0.27 8.85 2.15
CA ALA A 306 1.31 8.87 1.13
C ALA A 306 1.04 10.01 0.14
N SER A 307 2.05 10.84 -0.10
CA SER A 307 1.97 12.00 -0.99
C SER A 307 2.94 11.82 -2.16
N TYR A 308 2.46 11.99 -3.39
CA TYR A 308 3.29 11.92 -4.58
C TYR A 308 4.27 13.09 -4.62
N THR A 309 5.57 12.81 -4.69
CA THR A 309 6.64 13.83 -4.69
C THR A 309 7.09 14.23 -6.09
N GLY A 310 6.63 13.51 -7.12
CA GLY A 310 7.18 13.57 -8.47
C GLY A 310 8.06 12.34 -8.74
N SER A 311 8.46 12.14 -10.00
CA SER A 311 9.44 11.10 -10.38
C SER A 311 9.12 9.66 -9.93
N ASP A 312 7.82 9.31 -9.82
CA ASP A 312 7.34 7.98 -9.43
C ASP A 312 7.63 7.59 -7.97
N ASP A 313 7.92 8.59 -7.13
CA ASP A 313 8.14 8.41 -5.69
C ASP A 313 6.96 8.95 -4.85
N TYR A 314 6.74 8.33 -3.70
CA TYR A 314 5.81 8.80 -2.67
C TYR A 314 6.54 8.98 -1.34
N GLU A 315 6.13 9.99 -0.58
CA GLU A 315 6.60 10.26 0.78
C GLU A 315 5.47 10.07 1.78
N LEU A 316 5.79 9.47 2.93
CA LEU A 316 4.87 9.41 4.06
C LEU A 316 4.79 10.77 4.76
N ARG A 317 3.57 11.29 4.87
CA ARG A 317 3.27 12.57 5.51
C ARG A 317 2.30 12.37 6.66
N ALA A 318 2.35 13.31 7.60
CA ALA A 318 1.44 13.39 8.71
C ALA A 318 0.81 14.77 8.82
N ALA A 319 -0.43 14.82 9.28
CA ALA A 319 -1.11 16.03 9.70
C ALA A 319 -1.71 15.84 11.09
N LEU A 320 -1.59 16.86 11.93
CA LEU A 320 -2.21 16.94 13.25
C LEU A 320 -3.12 18.16 13.29
N ALA A 321 -4.33 17.96 13.82
CA ALA A 321 -5.29 19.04 14.00
C ALA A 321 -6.05 18.92 15.30
N LEU A 322 -6.53 20.07 15.80
CA LEU A 322 -7.51 20.11 16.90
C LEU A 322 -8.94 20.17 16.34
N GLY A 323 -9.88 19.61 17.10
CA GLY A 323 -11.30 19.74 16.79
C GLY A 323 -11.75 21.21 16.84
N SER A 324 -12.83 21.51 16.14
CA SER A 324 -13.38 22.88 16.09
C SER A 324 -13.75 23.36 17.50
N GLY A 325 -13.07 24.42 17.96
CA GLY A 325 -13.30 25.02 19.29
C GLY A 325 -12.62 24.29 20.44
N GLU A 326 -11.78 23.28 20.15
CA GLU A 326 -10.95 22.63 21.15
C GLU A 326 -9.67 23.43 21.40
N ASN A 327 -9.24 23.42 22.65
CA ASN A 327 -7.99 24.02 23.09
C ASN A 327 -7.19 23.00 23.88
N VAL A 328 -5.87 23.09 23.78
CA VAL A 328 -4.91 22.27 24.53
C VAL A 328 -4.10 23.16 25.44
N SER A 329 -3.86 22.71 26.66
CA SER A 329 -3.04 23.45 27.64
C SER A 329 -1.72 22.73 27.85
N PHE A 330 -0.64 23.49 27.78
CA PHE A 330 0.72 23.04 28.08
C PHE A 330 1.00 23.33 29.55
N ASP A 331 1.42 22.32 30.31
CA ASP A 331 1.93 22.51 31.66
C ASP A 331 3.36 23.07 31.58
N LEU A 332 3.52 24.31 32.04
CA LEU A 332 4.81 25.01 32.04
C LEU A 332 5.59 24.81 33.35
N GLY A 333 5.21 23.80 34.15
CA GLY A 333 5.90 23.42 35.39
C GLY A 333 5.51 24.26 36.62
N HIS A 334 4.54 25.16 36.48
CA HIS A 334 4.00 25.97 37.57
C HIS A 334 2.49 26.19 37.38
N PRO A 335 1.65 26.07 38.43
CA PRO A 335 0.19 26.10 38.30
C PRO A 335 -0.38 27.41 37.70
N ASP A 336 0.33 28.52 37.91
CA ASP A 336 -0.05 29.83 37.38
C ASP A 336 0.44 30.08 35.94
N TYR A 337 1.25 29.18 35.37
CA TYR A 337 1.89 29.37 34.06
C TYR A 337 1.15 28.51 33.07
N GLN A 338 0.45 29.16 32.14
CA GLN A 338 -0.41 28.46 31.20
C GLN A 338 -0.10 28.95 29.79
N LEU A 339 0.22 28.00 28.91
CA LEU A 339 0.12 28.21 27.47
C LEU A 339 -1.06 27.38 26.98
N SER A 340 -2.03 28.02 26.33
CA SER A 340 -3.10 27.34 25.62
C SER A 340 -2.90 27.50 24.11
N VAL A 341 -3.12 26.42 23.39
CA VAL A 341 -3.05 26.30 21.93
C VAL A 341 -4.45 26.01 21.40
N SER A 342 -4.83 26.69 20.34
CA SER A 342 -6.16 26.63 19.72
C SER A 342 -6.05 26.59 18.20
N ASN A 343 -7.09 26.13 17.50
CA ASN A 343 -7.13 26.11 16.02
C ASN A 343 -5.87 25.50 15.38
N LEU A 344 -5.31 24.44 15.98
CA LEU A 344 -4.09 23.81 15.47
C LEU A 344 -4.38 23.10 14.15
N GLY A 345 -3.57 23.40 13.14
CA GLY A 345 -3.48 22.65 11.89
C GLY A 345 -2.05 22.64 11.39
N ILE A 346 -1.35 21.54 11.61
CA ILE A 346 0.06 21.36 11.22
C ILE A 346 0.21 20.11 10.37
N SER A 347 1.14 20.14 9.42
CA SER A 347 1.45 19.00 8.55
C SER A 347 2.90 18.97 8.16
N GLY A 348 3.41 17.80 7.81
CA GLY A 348 4.80 17.63 7.48
C GLY A 348 5.14 16.22 7.06
N ARG A 349 6.43 15.90 7.08
CA ARG A 349 6.96 14.61 6.66
C ARG A 349 7.33 13.76 7.86
N ILE A 350 7.16 12.45 7.71
CA ILE A 350 7.74 11.47 8.63
C ILE A 350 9.04 10.99 7.99
N GLU A 351 10.13 11.10 8.72
CA GLU A 351 11.43 10.53 8.35
C GLU A 351 11.61 9.17 9.04
N ASP A 352 12.69 8.46 8.72
CA ASP A 352 13.02 7.19 9.37
C ASP A 352 13.24 7.37 10.89
N ASP A 353 13.04 6.30 11.67
CA ASP A 353 13.31 6.24 13.11
C ASP A 353 12.48 7.19 14.01
N ALA A 354 11.19 7.36 13.72
CA ALA A 354 10.26 8.13 14.56
C ALA A 354 10.60 9.63 14.69
N ILE A 355 11.37 10.14 13.74
CA ILE A 355 11.66 11.57 13.60
C ILE A 355 10.61 12.16 12.67
N PHE A 356 9.98 13.24 13.10
CA PHE A 356 9.10 13.99 12.21
C PHE A 356 9.16 15.47 12.52
N SER A 357 8.87 16.27 11.50
CA SER A 357 8.78 17.72 11.56
C SER A 357 7.48 18.15 10.90
N LEU A 358 6.60 18.75 11.70
CA LEU A 358 5.31 19.27 11.27
C LEU A 358 5.33 20.79 11.36
N GLN A 359 4.73 21.45 10.38
CA GLN A 359 4.63 22.90 10.35
C GLN A 359 3.24 23.35 9.92
N GLY A 360 2.81 24.50 10.40
CA GLY A 360 1.49 25.02 10.07
C GLY A 360 1.09 26.18 10.94
N GLU A 361 -0.18 26.27 11.28
CA GLU A 361 -0.74 27.44 11.95
C GLU A 361 -1.54 27.05 13.19
N THR A 362 -1.55 27.96 14.15
CA THR A 362 -2.29 27.82 15.40
C THR A 362 -2.52 29.18 16.04
N GLY A 363 -3.48 29.27 16.97
CA GLY A 363 -3.62 30.40 17.88
C GLY A 363 -3.10 30.06 19.27
N ILE A 364 -2.46 31.00 19.96
CA ILE A 364 -1.93 30.79 21.31
C ILE A 364 -2.44 31.83 22.31
N SER A 365 -2.54 31.41 23.57
CA SER A 365 -2.76 32.27 24.73
C SER A 365 -1.75 31.91 25.81
N LEU A 366 -0.83 32.82 26.12
CA LEU A 366 0.20 32.64 27.14
C LEU A 366 -0.09 33.55 28.34
N SER A 367 -0.14 32.97 29.52
CA SER A 367 -0.30 33.65 30.79
C SER A 367 0.87 33.31 31.70
N LEU A 368 1.73 34.29 31.93
CA LEU A 368 2.86 34.25 32.87
C LEU A 368 2.78 35.45 33.83
N PRO A 369 3.42 35.40 35.02
CA PRO A 369 3.46 36.54 35.92
C PRO A 369 4.08 37.77 35.23
N GLY A 370 3.26 38.82 35.06
CA GLY A 370 3.68 40.06 34.41
C GLY A 370 3.73 40.03 32.88
N LEU A 371 3.26 38.95 32.24
CA LEU A 371 3.18 38.83 30.79
C LEU A 371 1.92 38.05 30.39
N THR A 372 0.98 38.73 29.75
CA THR A 372 -0.16 38.09 29.08
C THR A 372 -0.05 38.34 27.59
N LEU A 373 -0.28 37.29 26.81
CA LEU A 373 -0.16 37.34 25.36
C LEU A 373 -1.27 36.49 24.75
N GLY A 374 -1.98 37.05 23.78
CA GLY A 374 -3.00 36.35 23.00
C GLY A 374 -2.77 36.62 21.53
N ILE A 375 -2.62 35.55 20.74
CA ILE A 375 -2.39 35.62 19.31
C ILE A 375 -3.35 34.65 18.64
N ASP A 376 -4.24 35.18 17.80
CA ASP A 376 -5.24 34.36 17.11
C ASP A 376 -4.62 33.42 16.07
N ARG A 377 -3.49 33.82 15.46
CA ARG A 377 -2.79 33.07 14.43
C ARG A 377 -1.28 33.33 14.48
N CYS A 378 -0.50 32.27 14.61
CA CYS A 378 0.96 32.24 14.55
C CYS A 378 1.42 31.00 13.78
N HIS A 379 2.65 31.03 13.27
CA HIS A 379 3.25 29.85 12.65
C HIS A 379 3.82 28.94 13.73
N MET A 380 3.57 27.64 13.62
CA MET A 380 4.06 26.64 14.56
C MET A 380 4.88 25.59 13.83
N THR A 381 6.00 25.23 14.44
CA THR A 381 6.79 24.04 14.11
C THR A 381 6.74 23.08 15.30
N PHE A 382 6.49 21.81 15.01
CA PHE A 382 6.53 20.72 15.96
C PHE A 382 7.49 19.65 15.46
N ASP A 383 8.61 19.51 16.16
CA ASP A 383 9.65 18.54 15.87
C ASP A 383 9.69 17.47 16.95
N ARG A 384 9.83 16.22 16.53
CA ARG A 384 10.06 15.08 17.41
C ARG A 384 11.40 14.44 17.10
N THR A 385 12.14 14.12 18.15
CA THR A 385 13.39 13.35 18.11
C THR A 385 13.31 12.18 19.10
N ALA A 386 14.31 11.29 19.07
CA ALA A 386 14.43 10.23 20.08
C ALA A 386 14.55 10.75 21.52
N THR A 387 15.07 11.97 21.73
CA THR A 387 15.33 12.54 23.04
C THR A 387 14.20 13.41 23.60
N GLY A 388 13.23 13.78 22.76
CA GLY A 388 12.14 14.66 23.15
C GLY A 388 11.49 15.40 21.99
N GLU A 389 10.60 16.31 22.34
CA GLU A 389 9.79 17.14 21.46
C GLU A 389 10.21 18.61 21.54
N THR A 390 10.03 19.36 20.45
CA THR A 390 10.17 20.82 20.42
C THR A 390 8.95 21.42 19.75
N PHE A 391 8.28 22.33 20.45
CA PHE A 391 7.18 23.16 19.97
C PHE A 391 7.70 24.59 19.85
N ALA A 392 7.81 25.09 18.63
CA ALA A 392 8.26 26.45 18.34
C ALA A 392 7.13 27.26 17.71
N PHE A 393 6.86 28.42 18.26
CA PHE A 393 5.84 29.36 17.79
C PHE A 393 6.53 30.64 17.34
N LEU A 394 6.37 30.98 16.07
CA LEU A 394 6.80 32.25 15.51
C LEU A 394 5.68 33.26 15.65
N LEU A 395 5.93 34.28 16.46
CA LEU A 395 4.97 35.28 16.88
C LEU A 395 5.29 36.58 16.15
N GLU A 396 4.32 37.08 15.37
CA GLU A 396 4.45 38.34 14.65
C GLU A 396 3.52 39.39 15.25
N GLN A 397 3.98 40.64 15.30
CA GLN A 397 3.16 41.81 15.72
C GLN A 397 2.48 41.65 17.08
N VAL A 398 3.22 41.11 18.06
CA VAL A 398 2.69 40.81 19.38
C VAL A 398 2.55 42.08 20.21
N THR A 399 1.36 42.36 20.73
CA THR A 399 1.19 43.42 21.74
C THR A 399 1.51 42.88 23.13
N LEU A 400 2.55 43.43 23.76
CA LEU A 400 2.97 43.12 25.13
C LEU A 400 2.45 44.19 26.10
N ASP A 401 1.16 44.17 26.46
CA ASP A 401 0.55 45.07 27.44
C ASP A 401 1.15 46.52 27.45
N THR A 402 1.90 46.86 28.51
CA THR A 402 2.53 48.18 28.69
C THR A 402 3.90 48.32 28.01
N PHE A 403 4.51 47.22 27.57
CA PHE A 403 5.84 47.16 26.96
C PHE A 403 5.87 47.52 25.48
N GLY A 404 4.73 47.44 24.77
CA GLY A 404 4.63 47.88 23.37
C GLY A 404 4.31 46.74 22.42
N THR A 405 4.82 46.81 21.19
CA THR A 405 4.63 45.80 20.15
C THR A 405 5.98 45.17 19.80
N LEU A 406 6.01 43.84 19.68
CA LEU A 406 7.14 43.09 19.10
C LEU A 406 6.87 42.87 17.63
N ASP A 407 7.85 43.17 16.78
CA ASP A 407 7.74 42.87 15.35
C ASP A 407 7.79 41.36 15.12
N GLU A 408 8.78 40.69 15.75
CA GLU A 408 8.98 39.25 15.68
C GLU A 408 9.48 38.70 17.03
N ALA A 409 8.94 37.56 17.43
CA ALA A 409 9.40 36.80 18.59
C ALA A 409 9.22 35.30 18.37
N ARG A 410 10.02 34.50 19.08
CA ARG A 410 9.96 33.05 19.09
C ARG A 410 9.69 32.57 20.50
N LEU A 411 8.54 31.92 20.68
CA LEU A 411 8.27 31.13 21.88
C LEU A 411 8.63 29.68 21.60
N GLU A 412 9.42 29.07 22.46
CA GLU A 412 9.84 27.69 22.31
C GLU A 412 9.64 26.91 23.61
N ILE A 413 9.06 25.72 23.46
CA ILE A 413 8.92 24.71 24.49
C ILE A 413 9.64 23.46 24.02
N ALA A 414 10.64 23.02 24.77
CA ALA A 414 11.30 21.75 24.51
C ALA A 414 11.10 20.81 25.70
N THR A 415 10.87 19.54 25.40
CA THR A 415 10.74 18.47 26.37
C THR A 415 11.99 17.58 26.31
N GLN A 416 12.17 16.79 27.37
CA GLN A 416 13.11 15.69 27.39
C GLN A 416 12.37 14.43 27.83
N ARG A 417 12.75 13.28 27.28
CA ARG A 417 12.27 11.98 27.71
C ARG A 417 13.24 11.31 28.66
N ASP A 418 12.69 10.65 29.67
CA ASP A 418 13.46 9.79 30.55
C ASP A 418 13.52 8.33 30.04
N ASP A 419 14.26 7.48 30.77
CA ASP A 419 14.44 6.06 30.43
C ASP A 419 13.11 5.26 30.49
N SER A 420 12.07 5.79 31.16
CA SER A 420 10.72 5.22 31.17
C SER A 420 9.85 5.67 30.00
N GLY A 421 10.31 6.64 29.20
CA GLY A 421 9.56 7.23 28.11
C GLY A 421 8.66 8.40 28.52
N ASP A 422 8.68 8.81 29.79
CA ASP A 422 7.91 9.95 30.27
C ASP A 422 8.53 11.25 29.79
N SER A 423 7.69 12.16 29.30
CA SER A 423 8.12 13.45 28.77
C SER A 423 7.98 14.54 29.83
N SER A 424 9.04 15.33 30.04
CA SER A 424 9.07 16.43 31.00
C SER A 424 9.55 17.72 30.34
N LEU A 425 9.11 18.88 30.88
CA LEU A 425 9.57 20.18 30.39
C LEU A 425 11.06 20.35 30.63
N ALA A 426 11.84 20.52 29.56
CA ALA A 426 13.28 20.77 29.62
C ALA A 426 13.60 22.26 29.45
N ARG A 427 12.87 22.96 28.58
CA ARG A 427 13.10 24.37 28.26
C ARG A 427 11.79 25.09 27.94
N LEU A 428 11.65 26.28 28.50
CA LEU A 428 10.70 27.30 28.09
C LEU A 428 11.50 28.58 27.78
N LEU A 429 11.42 29.06 26.55
CA LEU A 429 12.21 30.20 26.08
C LEU A 429 11.33 31.14 25.26
N LEU A 430 11.36 32.44 25.58
CA LEU A 430 10.78 33.49 24.75
C LEU A 430 11.91 34.41 24.29
N GLU A 431 12.27 34.33 23.02
CA GLU A 431 13.23 35.23 22.38
C GLU A 431 12.48 36.30 21.61
N ALA A 432 12.81 37.57 21.83
CA ALA A 432 12.14 38.69 21.18
C ALA A 432 13.15 39.81 20.91
N GLU A 433 13.06 40.43 19.73
CA GLU A 433 13.80 41.65 19.44
C GLU A 433 12.93 42.88 19.74
N LEU A 434 13.49 43.80 20.52
CA LEU A 434 12.81 45.03 20.94
C LEU A 434 13.60 46.24 20.44
N THR A 435 12.94 47.13 19.71
CA THR A 435 13.51 48.42 19.33
C THR A 435 13.60 49.36 20.54
N TRP A 436 14.79 49.91 20.78
CA TRP A 436 15.09 50.75 21.96
C TRP A 436 14.22 52.01 22.07
N SER A 437 13.73 52.55 20.96
CA SER A 437 12.81 53.70 20.94
C SER A 437 11.52 53.43 21.74
N ASP A 438 11.04 52.20 21.72
CA ASP A 438 9.80 51.79 22.38
C ASP A 438 9.97 51.70 23.90
N LEU A 439 11.15 51.29 24.35
CA LEU A 439 11.55 51.32 25.76
C LEU A 439 11.82 52.75 26.26
N GLN A 440 12.55 53.55 25.47
CA GLN A 440 12.96 54.92 25.85
C GLN A 440 11.76 55.88 26.01
N ALA A 441 10.74 55.77 25.16
CA ALA A 441 9.54 56.61 25.28
C ALA A 441 8.71 56.31 26.54
N ARG A 442 8.91 55.14 27.17
CA ARG A 442 8.01 54.56 28.18
C ARG A 442 8.64 54.42 29.55
N ILE A 443 9.93 54.08 29.62
CA ILE A 443 10.71 54.35 30.82
C ILE A 443 10.95 55.85 30.78
N ALA A 444 10.24 56.63 31.60
CA ALA A 444 10.46 58.06 31.73
C ALA A 444 11.87 58.33 32.32
N LEU A 445 12.91 58.06 31.55
CA LEU A 445 14.31 58.38 31.83
C LEU A 445 14.61 59.84 31.53
N ALA A 446 13.63 60.59 31.01
CA ALA A 446 13.74 62.01 30.72
C ALA A 446 13.80 62.92 31.97
N PRO A 447 13.51 62.46 33.21
CA PRO A 447 13.95 63.18 34.39
C PRO A 447 14.50 62.21 35.45
N LEU A 448 15.59 61.51 35.17
CA LEU A 448 16.55 61.17 36.23
C LEU A 448 17.69 62.19 36.15
N PRO A 449 18.06 62.86 37.27
CA PRO A 449 19.10 63.89 37.27
C PRO A 449 20.48 63.36 36.87
#